data_AF-A0A845Z4D0-F1
#
_entry.id   AF-A0A845Z4D0-F1
#
_cell.length_a   1.000
_cell.length_b   1.000
_cell.length_c   1.000
_cell.angle_alpha   90.00
_cell.angle_beta   90.00
_cell.angle_gamma   90.00
#
_symmetry.space_group_name_H-M   'P 1'
#
loop_
_entity.id
_entity.type
_entity.pdbx_description
1 polymer ?
#
loop_
_entity_poly.entity_id
_entity_poly.type
_entity_poly.pdbx_seq_one_letter_code
_entity_poly.pdbx_strand_id
1 'polypeptide(L)'
;MGVRELKYLGKIAKNRKIVVKQKSNEEIETRIDELSKSIPIEEFEQVILSLEKQKKVWVTTFTASTSRLFGERTFAIVMNASSVEEATEVDYFITNVEPSKATSEWIVNSYSNRNWIEVFYREAFMMVGVKRISSKR
;
A
#
# COMPACT_ATOMS: atom_id res chain seq x y z
N MET A 1 -11.77 -22.67 -18.14
CA MET A 1 -10.62 -22.03 -17.47
C MET A 1 -11.16 -21.32 -16.24
N GLY A 2 -10.96 -21.86 -15.04
CA GLY A 2 -11.35 -21.17 -13.81
C GLY A 2 -10.45 -19.97 -13.59
N VAL A 3 -11.03 -18.78 -13.43
CA VAL A 3 -10.28 -17.57 -13.06
C VAL A 3 -9.71 -17.83 -11.66
N ARG A 4 -8.38 -17.88 -11.53
CA ARG A 4 -7.74 -18.00 -10.21
C ARG A 4 -7.86 -16.64 -9.52
N GLU A 5 -8.64 -16.55 -8.45
CA GLU A 5 -8.67 -15.38 -7.57
C GLU A 5 -7.44 -15.38 -6.65
N LEU A 6 -6.30 -14.96 -7.22
CA LEU A 6 -5.06 -14.84 -6.45
C LEU A 6 -5.16 -13.68 -5.47
N LYS A 7 -4.73 -13.93 -4.22
CA LYS A 7 -4.55 -12.87 -3.22
C LYS A 7 -3.37 -12.00 -3.62
N TYR A 8 -3.52 -10.67 -3.56
CA TYR A 8 -2.47 -9.74 -3.95
C TYR A 8 -2.34 -8.57 -2.97
N LEU A 9 -1.16 -7.98 -2.90
CA LEU A 9 -0.93 -6.64 -2.36
C LEU A 9 -0.22 -5.82 -3.44
N GLY A 10 -0.89 -4.78 -3.92
CA GLY A 10 -0.41 -3.94 -5.02
C GLY A 10 -0.22 -2.50 -4.59
N LYS A 11 0.89 -1.87 -4.99
CA LYS A 11 1.08 -0.42 -4.85
C LYS A 11 0.26 0.30 -5.92
N ILE A 12 -0.41 1.39 -5.54
CA ILE A 12 -1.20 2.23 -6.45
C ILE A 12 -0.68 3.67 -6.48
N ALA A 13 -1.03 4.38 -7.56
CA ALA A 13 -0.66 5.77 -7.69
C ALA A 13 -1.50 6.66 -6.75
N LYS A 14 -0.86 7.69 -6.19
CA LYS A 14 -1.48 8.64 -5.26
C LYS A 14 -2.69 9.39 -5.82
N ASN A 15 -2.74 9.60 -7.13
CA ASN A 15 -3.86 10.26 -7.83
C ASN A 15 -4.99 9.30 -8.21
N ARG A 16 -5.03 8.10 -7.61
CA ARG A 16 -6.06 7.11 -7.90
C ARG A 16 -7.39 7.55 -7.30
N LYS A 17 -8.43 7.58 -8.14
CA LYS A 17 -9.80 7.79 -7.69
C LYS A 17 -10.38 6.56 -7.01
N ILE A 18 -10.99 6.77 -5.87
CA ILE A 18 -11.64 5.78 -5.02
C ILE A 18 -13.01 6.29 -4.59
N VAL A 19 -13.91 5.36 -4.31
CA VAL A 19 -15.24 5.65 -3.75
C VAL A 19 -15.29 5.02 -2.37
N VAL A 20 -15.41 5.85 -1.35
CA VAL A 20 -15.44 5.43 0.06
C VAL A 20 -16.88 5.54 0.57
N LYS A 21 -17.34 4.51 1.27
CA LYS A 21 -18.64 4.53 1.96
C LYS A 21 -18.46 5.15 3.34
N GLN A 22 -19.17 6.24 3.60
CA GLN A 22 -19.19 6.85 4.93
C GLN A 22 -20.24 6.18 5.83
N LYS A 23 -20.15 6.46 7.14
CA LYS A 23 -21.11 6.00 8.15
C LYS A 23 -22.56 6.43 7.85
N SER A 24 -22.75 7.51 7.09
CA SER A 24 -24.06 8.01 6.61
C SER A 24 -24.63 7.20 5.44
N ASN A 25 -23.94 6.14 4.99
CA ASN A 25 -24.25 5.38 3.77
C ASN A 25 -24.13 6.20 2.47
N GLU A 26 -23.53 7.39 2.57
CA GLU A 26 -23.17 8.21 1.42
C GLU A 26 -21.84 7.73 0.82
N GLU A 27 -21.80 7.64 -0.50
CA GLU A 27 -20.60 7.32 -1.26
C GLU A 27 -19.91 8.61 -1.68
N ILE A 28 -18.65 8.77 -1.28
CA ILE A 28 -17.83 9.92 -1.69
C ILE A 28 -16.76 9.44 -2.66
N GLU A 29 -16.81 9.97 -3.88
CA GLU A 29 -15.71 9.85 -4.84
C GLU A 29 -14.63 10.88 -4.50
N THR A 30 -13.43 10.40 -4.21
CA THR A 30 -12.27 11.25 -3.91
C THR A 30 -10.99 10.62 -4.44
N ARG A 31 -9.89 11.36 -4.40
CA ARG A 31 -8.57 10.80 -4.67
C ARG A 31 -7.96 10.26 -3.37
N ILE A 32 -7.18 9.20 -3.47
CA ILE A 32 -6.60 8.58 -2.28
C ILE A 32 -5.60 9.51 -1.56
N ASP A 33 -4.91 10.38 -2.29
CA ASP A 33 -4.02 11.38 -1.67
C ASP A 33 -4.78 12.48 -0.92
N GLU A 34 -5.92 12.91 -1.44
CA GLU A 34 -6.81 13.86 -0.76
C GLU A 34 -7.44 13.23 0.49
N LEU A 35 -7.93 11.98 0.36
CA LEU A 35 -8.44 11.23 1.50
C LEU A 35 -7.40 11.10 2.61
N SER A 36 -6.14 10.77 2.26
CA SER A 36 -5.09 10.59 3.27
C SER A 36 -4.90 11.79 4.18
N LYS A 37 -5.05 13.01 3.66
CA LYS A 37 -4.95 14.26 4.44
C LYS A 37 -6.16 14.53 5.34
N SER A 38 -7.31 13.92 5.04
CA SER A 38 -8.54 14.07 5.81
C SER A 38 -8.68 13.04 6.93
N ILE A 39 -7.90 11.95 6.89
CA ILE A 39 -7.94 10.91 7.91
C ILE A 39 -7.22 11.43 9.16
N PRO A 40 -7.85 11.36 10.34
CA PRO A 40 -7.24 11.79 11.59
C PRO A 40 -6.07 10.86 11.97
N ILE A 41 -5.06 11.41 12.63
CA ILE A 41 -3.81 10.69 12.99
C ILE A 41 -4.12 9.48 13.88
N GLU A 42 -5.17 9.57 14.69
CA GLU A 42 -5.63 8.51 15.59
C GLU A 42 -6.11 7.24 14.86
N GLU A 43 -6.45 7.34 13.57
CA GLU A 43 -6.79 6.19 12.72
C GLU A 43 -5.55 5.52 12.09
N PHE A 44 -4.35 6.06 12.34
CA PHE A 44 -3.10 5.44 11.92
C PHE A 44 -2.49 4.63 13.06
N GLU A 45 -2.33 3.33 12.82
CA GLU A 45 -1.63 2.43 13.70
C GLU A 45 -0.12 2.49 13.45
N GLN A 46 0.65 2.63 14.53
CA GLN A 46 2.11 2.58 14.45
C GLN A 46 2.58 1.12 14.38
N VAL A 47 3.31 0.78 13.32
CA VAL A 47 3.93 -0.54 13.13
C VAL A 47 5.45 -0.40 13.18
N ILE A 48 6.11 -1.27 13.94
CA ILE A 48 7.57 -1.34 14.00
C ILE A 48 8.05 -2.43 13.04
N LEU A 49 8.82 -2.03 12.03
CA LEU A 49 9.50 -2.93 11.12
C LEU A 49 10.84 -3.34 11.70
N SER A 50 10.96 -4.61 12.09
CA SER A 50 12.21 -5.23 12.52
C SER A 50 13.04 -5.72 11.33
N LEU A 51 13.43 -4.80 10.44
CA LEU A 51 14.46 -5.04 9.41
C LEU A 51 15.86 -4.97 10.07
N GLU A 52 16.94 -4.99 9.27
CA GLU A 52 18.33 -4.76 9.76
C GLU A 52 18.44 -3.50 10.63
N LYS A 53 17.63 -2.48 10.34
CA LYS A 53 17.40 -1.31 11.19
C LYS A 53 15.91 -1.16 11.45
N GLN A 54 15.54 -0.95 12.72
CA GLN A 54 14.15 -0.69 13.08
C GLN A 54 13.63 0.57 12.38
N LYS A 55 12.56 0.44 11.61
CA LYS A 55 11.84 1.56 10.99
C LYS A 55 10.44 1.64 11.60
N LYS A 56 10.04 2.83 12.04
CA LYS A 56 8.66 3.11 12.46
C LYS A 56 7.88 3.55 11.22
N VAL A 57 6.70 2.98 11.04
CA VAL A 57 5.77 3.38 9.99
C VAL A 57 4.37 3.50 10.58
N TRP A 58 3.57 4.36 9.97
CA TRP A 58 2.17 4.58 10.33
C TRP A 58 1.30 4.06 9.21
N VAL A 59 0.29 3.28 9.58
CA VAL A 59 -0.54 2.55 8.63
C VAL A 59 -1.99 2.75 8.99
N THR A 60 -2.82 3.03 8.00
CA THR A 60 -4.27 2.92 8.14
C THR A 60 -4.81 2.03 7.03
N THR A 61 -5.90 1.33 7.31
CA THR A 61 -6.56 0.43 6.38
C THR A 61 -8.05 0.75 6.32
N PHE A 62 -8.62 0.71 5.12
CA PHE A 62 -10.03 1.03 4.92
C PHE A 62 -10.58 0.33 3.69
N THR A 63 -11.90 0.21 3.60
CA THR A 63 -12.58 -0.35 2.42
C THR A 63 -13.01 0.76 1.48
N ALA A 64 -12.77 0.56 0.19
CA ALA A 64 -13.25 1.45 -0.86
C ALA A 64 -13.45 0.67 -2.16
N SER A 65 -14.10 1.29 -3.13
CA SER A 65 -14.16 0.76 -4.50
C SER A 65 -13.42 1.68 -5.47
N THR A 66 -13.11 1.18 -6.67
CA THR A 66 -12.49 1.98 -7.72
C THR A 66 -13.02 1.54 -9.08
N SER A 67 -13.25 2.47 -9.99
CA SER A 67 -13.94 2.22 -11.27
C SER A 67 -13.34 1.13 -12.17
N ARG A 68 -12.06 0.77 -11.98
CA ARG A 68 -11.38 -0.26 -12.80
C ARG A 68 -11.38 -1.65 -12.17
N LEU A 69 -11.81 -1.80 -10.91
CA LEU A 69 -11.82 -3.08 -10.22
C LEU A 69 -13.22 -3.36 -9.72
N PHE A 70 -13.67 -4.60 -9.94
CA PHE A 70 -15.00 -5.01 -9.56
C PHE A 70 -15.09 -5.27 -8.05
N GLY A 71 -16.00 -4.56 -7.38
CA GLY A 71 -16.29 -4.70 -5.95
C GLY A 71 -15.36 -3.91 -5.03
N GLU A 72 -15.67 -3.93 -3.75
CA GLU A 72 -14.87 -3.30 -2.71
C GLU A 72 -13.54 -4.03 -2.51
N ARG A 73 -12.51 -3.26 -2.19
CA ARG A 73 -11.17 -3.74 -1.88
C ARG A 73 -10.68 -3.07 -0.62
N THR A 74 -9.74 -3.72 0.05
CA THR A 74 -9.04 -3.13 1.18
C THR A 74 -7.90 -2.29 0.64
N PHE A 75 -7.88 -1.03 1.03
CA PHE A 75 -6.82 -0.08 0.75
C PHE A 75 -6.00 0.15 2.00
N ALA A 76 -4.75 0.57 1.80
CA ALA A 76 -3.93 1.04 2.89
C ALA A 76 -3.08 2.21 2.49
N ILE A 77 -2.82 3.07 3.47
CA ILE A 77 -1.88 4.17 3.38
C ILE A 77 -0.78 3.86 4.39
N VAL A 78 0.46 3.85 3.93
CA VAL A 78 1.65 3.61 4.75
C VAL A 78 2.55 4.82 4.63
N MET A 79 2.97 5.37 5.75
CA MET A 79 3.84 6.54 5.78
C MET A 79 4.96 6.41 6.81
N ASN A 80 6.00 7.20 6.64
CA ASN A 80 7.19 7.18 7.50
C ASN A 80 7.13 8.17 8.69
N ALA A 81 6.03 8.90 8.85
CA ALA A 81 5.81 9.87 9.92
C ALA A 81 4.41 9.71 10.53
N SER A 82 4.15 10.39 11.65
CA SER A 82 2.85 10.37 12.32
C SER A 82 1.76 11.19 11.63
N SER A 83 2.11 12.01 10.63
CA SER A 83 1.14 12.79 9.85
C SER A 83 1.54 12.84 8.38
N VAL A 84 0.55 13.08 7.51
CA VAL A 84 0.77 13.19 6.05
C VAL A 84 1.62 14.42 5.73
N GLU A 85 1.50 15.48 6.51
CA GLU A 85 2.22 16.74 6.35
C GLU A 85 3.71 16.59 6.67
N GLU A 86 4.06 15.74 7.65
CA GLU A 86 5.44 15.46 8.05
C GLU A 86 6.05 14.30 7.24
N ALA A 87 5.22 13.48 6.61
CA ALA A 87 5.67 12.32 5.85
C ALA A 87 6.41 12.74 4.59
N THR A 88 7.66 12.28 4.46
CA THR A 88 8.44 12.40 3.22
C THR A 88 8.18 11.24 2.26
N GLU A 89 7.70 10.11 2.79
CA GLU A 89 7.35 8.91 2.04
C GLU A 89 5.92 8.49 2.41
N VAL A 90 5.01 8.53 1.43
CA VAL A 90 3.64 8.03 1.56
C VAL A 90 3.36 7.06 0.42
N ASP A 91 3.07 5.82 0.80
CA ASP A 91 2.75 4.73 -0.10
C ASP A 91 1.28 4.32 0.03
N TYR A 92 0.68 4.05 -1.11
CA TYR A 92 -0.72 3.67 -1.23
C TYR A 92 -0.81 2.25 -1.75
N PHE A 93 -1.62 1.42 -1.10
CA PHE A 93 -1.77 0.01 -1.44
C PHE A 93 -3.23 -0.39 -1.63
N ILE A 94 -3.41 -1.48 -2.36
CA ILE A 94 -4.70 -2.15 -2.57
C ILE A 94 -4.52 -3.67 -2.48
N THR A 95 -5.47 -4.34 -1.85
CA THR A 95 -5.52 -5.80 -1.74
C THR A 95 -6.96 -6.32 -1.88
N ASN A 96 -7.10 -7.53 -2.41
CA ASN A 96 -8.34 -8.31 -2.37
C ASN A 96 -8.42 -9.23 -1.15
N VAL A 97 -7.49 -9.11 -0.21
CA VAL A 97 -7.59 -9.78 1.10
C VAL A 97 -8.65 -9.08 1.94
N GLU A 98 -9.47 -9.88 2.62
CA GLU A 98 -10.53 -9.42 3.53
C GLU A 98 -9.99 -8.41 4.56
N PRO A 99 -10.76 -7.37 4.92
CA PRO A 99 -10.32 -6.34 5.86
C PRO A 99 -9.84 -6.88 7.22
N SER A 100 -10.49 -7.94 7.72
CA SER A 100 -10.12 -8.61 8.98
C SER A 100 -8.74 -9.28 8.97
N LYS A 101 -8.20 -9.56 7.77
CA LYS A 101 -6.89 -10.20 7.56
C LYS A 101 -5.84 -9.22 7.05
N ALA A 102 -6.27 -8.18 6.34
CA ALA A 102 -5.41 -7.14 5.79
C ALA A 102 -5.07 -6.08 6.85
N THR A 103 -4.54 -6.53 7.99
CA THR A 103 -4.14 -5.64 9.10
C THR A 103 -2.92 -4.80 8.73
N SER A 104 -2.70 -3.71 9.49
CA SER A 104 -1.53 -2.84 9.35
C SER A 104 -0.20 -3.62 9.33
N GLU A 105 -0.05 -4.58 10.25
CA GLU A 105 1.10 -5.49 10.32
C GLU A 105 1.22 -6.39 9.09
N TRP A 106 0.10 -6.97 8.63
CA TRP A 106 0.10 -7.85 7.46
C TRP A 106 0.55 -7.10 6.20
N ILE A 107 0.08 -5.87 6.01
CA ILE A 107 0.43 -5.02 4.86
C ILE A 107 1.92 -4.68 4.87
N VAL A 108 2.40 -4.21 6.02
CA VAL A 108 3.79 -3.82 6.22
C VAL A 108 4.73 -5.02 6.03
N ASN A 109 4.45 -6.16 6.64
CA ASN A 109 5.25 -7.38 6.47
C ASN A 109 5.23 -7.89 5.02
N SER A 110 4.08 -7.88 4.37
CA SER A 110 3.93 -8.33 2.98
C SER A 110 4.71 -7.46 2.00
N TYR A 111 4.69 -6.13 2.20
CA TYR A 111 5.44 -5.20 1.37
C TYR A 111 6.95 -5.21 1.66
N SER A 112 7.37 -5.25 2.92
CA SER A 112 8.78 -5.27 3.30
C SER A 112 9.51 -6.51 2.78
N ASN A 113 8.86 -7.67 2.79
CA ASN A 113 9.39 -8.88 2.15
C ASN A 113 9.60 -8.70 0.64
N ARG A 114 8.78 -7.88 -0.03
CA ARG A 114 8.96 -7.56 -1.46
C ARG A 114 10.14 -6.62 -1.71
N ASN A 115 10.39 -5.66 -0.81
CA ASN A 115 11.59 -4.83 -0.90
C ASN A 115 12.86 -5.68 -0.78
N TRP A 116 12.85 -6.73 0.04
CA TRP A 116 13.95 -7.69 0.12
C TRP A 116 14.18 -8.44 -1.21
N ILE A 117 13.11 -8.74 -1.96
CA ILE A 117 13.22 -9.34 -3.31
C ILE A 117 13.92 -8.36 -4.28
N GLU A 118 13.63 -7.05 -4.22
CA GLU A 118 14.28 -6.06 -5.08
C GLU A 118 15.77 -5.84 -4.70
N VAL A 119 16.08 -5.86 -3.41
CA VAL A 119 17.47 -5.88 -2.91
C VAL A 119 18.19 -7.15 -3.37
N PHE A 120 17.55 -8.32 -3.22
CA PHE A 120 18.08 -9.61 -3.70
C PHE A 120 18.35 -9.60 -5.20
N TYR A 121 17.43 -9.09 -6.03
CA TYR A 121 17.68 -8.95 -7.47
C TYR A 121 18.82 -7.99 -7.76
N ARG A 122 18.91 -6.85 -7.06
CA ARG A 122 20.04 -5.91 -7.23
C ARG A 122 21.36 -6.58 -6.89
N GLU A 123 21.43 -7.33 -5.80
CA GLU A 123 22.63 -8.05 -5.36
C GLU A 123 22.97 -9.20 -6.30
N ALA A 124 21.99 -10.00 -6.73
CA ALA A 124 22.17 -11.06 -7.71
C ALA A 124 22.62 -10.53 -9.08
N PHE A 125 22.02 -9.43 -9.56
CA PHE A 125 22.45 -8.77 -10.80
C PHE A 125 23.86 -8.18 -10.69
N MET A 126 24.25 -7.66 -9.51
CA MET A 126 25.62 -7.22 -9.24
C MET A 126 26.59 -8.41 -9.22
N MET A 127 26.23 -9.52 -8.58
CA MET A 127 27.03 -10.74 -8.50
C MET A 127 27.25 -11.41 -9.86
N VAL A 128 26.24 -11.37 -10.74
CA VAL A 128 26.32 -11.94 -12.11
C VAL A 128 26.80 -10.89 -13.15
N GLY A 129 27.09 -9.65 -12.72
CA GLY A 129 27.63 -8.60 -13.60
C GLY A 129 26.68 -8.09 -14.68
N VAL A 130 25.37 -8.31 -14.54
CA VAL A 130 24.38 -7.93 -15.56
C VAL A 130 23.93 -6.49 -15.32
N LYS A 131 24.29 -5.58 -16.23
CA LYS A 131 23.72 -4.23 -16.26
C LYS A 131 22.28 -4.29 -16.75
N ARG A 132 21.41 -3.53 -16.07
CA ARG A 132 20.00 -3.31 -16.43
C ARG A 132 19.90 -2.98 -17.92
N ILE A 133 19.24 -3.83 -18.71
CA ILE A 133 18.96 -3.53 -20.12
C ILE A 133 17.93 -2.40 -20.11
N SER A 134 18.38 -1.16 -20.32
CA SER A 134 17.45 -0.07 -20.59
C SER A 134 16.88 -0.28 -21.99
N SER A 135 15.63 -0.74 -22.08
CA SER A 135 14.89 -0.53 -23.34
C SER A 135 14.64 0.97 -23.43
N LYS A 136 15.36 1.66 -24.31
CA LYS A 136 14.98 3.01 -24.74
C LYS A 136 13.54 2.93 -25.27
N ARG A 137 12.62 3.62 -24.61
CA ARG A 137 11.38 4.07 -25.25
C ARG A 137 11.68 5.38 -25.97
#